data_AF-I0FCF8-F1
#
_entry.id   AF-I0FCF8-F1
#
_cell.length_a   1.000
_cell.length_b   1.000
_cell.length_c   1.000
_cell.angle_alpha   90.00
_cell.angle_beta   90.00
_cell.angle_gamma   90.00
#
_symmetry.space_group_name_H-M   'P 1'
#
loop_
_entity.id
_entity.type
_entity.pdbx_description
1 polymer ?
#
loop_
_entity_poly.entity_id
_entity_poly.type
_entity_poly.pdbx_seq_one_letter_code
_entity_poly.pdbx_strand_id
1 'polypeptide(L)' 'MDFNICQGVNIYSAIGSEAGQVIFHTHFHVIPRFQGDNLGFKRNGSIELSGDEYLDLSKKISKNI' A
#
# COMPACT_ATOMS: atom_id res chain seq x y z
N MET A 1 -10.64 -9.49 -30.85
CA MET A 1 -9.32 -9.71 -30.23
C MET A 1 -9.47 -9.31 -28.77
N ASP A 2 -9.07 -10.18 -27.84
CA ASP A 2 -9.01 -9.82 -26.43
C ASP A 2 -7.72 -9.05 -26.18
N PHE A 3 -7.86 -7.79 -25.77
CA PHE A 3 -6.74 -6.89 -25.43
C PHE A 3 -6.39 -6.94 -23.94
N ASN A 4 -6.90 -7.94 -23.20
CA ASN A 4 -6.79 -7.96 -21.76
C ASN A 4 -5.47 -8.59 -21.32
N ILE A 5 -4.51 -7.74 -20.95
CA ILE A 5 -3.11 -8.12 -20.64
C ILE A 5 -2.99 -8.70 -19.21
N CYS A 6 -3.90 -8.33 -18.30
CA CYS A 6 -3.93 -8.81 -16.91
C CYS A 6 -5.30 -8.56 -16.27
N GLN A 7 -5.60 -9.20 -15.14
CA GLN A 7 -6.88 -9.06 -14.44
C GLN A 7 -6.93 -7.87 -13.48
N GLY A 8 -5.78 -7.25 -13.19
CA GLY A 8 -5.69 -6.08 -12.32
C GLY A 8 -4.25 -5.57 -12.22
N VAL A 9 -4.06 -4.45 -11.50
CA VAL A 9 -2.75 -3.83 -11.31
C VAL A 9 -2.61 -3.35 -9.86
N ASN A 10 -1.45 -3.56 -9.24
CA ASN A 10 -1.06 -2.84 -8.02
C ASN A 10 -0.13 -1.68 -8.35
N ILE A 11 -0.36 -0.53 -7.73
CA ILE A 11 0.57 0.58 -7.69
C ILE A 11 1.14 0.64 -6.28
N TYR A 12 2.46 0.62 -6.15
CA TYR A 12 3.13 0.60 -4.85
C TYR A 12 4.39 1.47 -4.89
N SER A 13 4.63 2.18 -3.79
CA SER A 13 5.88 2.89 -3.55
C SER A 13 6.33 2.61 -2.12
N ALA A 14 7.60 2.24 -1.96
CA ALA A 14 8.25 2.10 -0.68
C ALA A 14 8.98 3.41 -0.35
N ILE A 15 8.64 4.04 0.77
CA ILE A 15 9.32 5.26 1.24
C ILE A 15 10.04 4.92 2.55
N GLY A 16 11.37 4.81 2.48
CA GLY A 16 12.24 4.40 3.60
C GLY A 16 12.57 2.90 3.62
N SER A 17 13.71 2.55 4.23
CA SER A 17 14.22 1.17 4.29
C SER A 17 13.25 0.20 4.96
N GLU A 18 12.66 0.60 6.09
CA GLU A 18 11.69 -0.21 6.85
C GLU A 18 10.40 -0.48 6.07
N ALA A 19 10.06 0.40 5.13
CA ALA A 19 8.93 0.21 4.22
C ALA A 19 9.29 -0.68 3.01
N GLY A 20 10.55 -1.09 2.87
CA GLY A 20 11.06 -1.95 1.79
C GLY A 20 11.86 -1.24 0.70
N GLN A 21 12.21 0.05 0.86
CA GLN A 21 12.97 0.79 -0.15
C GLN A 21 14.45 0.38 -0.16
N VAL A 22 14.93 -0.14 -1.29
CA VAL A 22 16.35 -0.48 -1.48
C VAL A 22 17.08 0.58 -2.32
N ILE A 23 16.40 1.18 -3.31
CA ILE A 23 16.96 2.26 -4.14
C ILE A 23 16.35 3.60 -3.71
N PHE A 24 17.23 4.50 -3.25
CA PHE A 24 16.86 5.79 -2.65
C PHE A 24 16.66 6.87 -3.73
N HIS A 25 15.78 6.55 -4.68
CA HIS A 25 15.21 7.44 -5.68
C HIS A 25 13.72 7.14 -5.73
N THR A 26 12.85 8.15 -5.77
CA THR A 26 11.41 7.92 -5.81
C THR A 26 11.02 7.09 -7.03
N HIS A 27 10.33 5.98 -6.82
CA HIS A 27 9.84 5.12 -7.89
C HIS A 27 8.48 4.54 -7.53
N PHE A 28 7.74 4.17 -8.57
CA PHE A 28 6.45 3.51 -8.48
C PHE A 28 6.56 2.14 -9.14
N HIS A 29 6.27 1.09 -8.38
CA HIS A 29 6.02 -0.22 -8.94
C HIS A 29 4.61 -0.22 -9.55
N VAL A 30 4.53 -0.57 -10.82
CA VAL A 30 3.27 -0.88 -11.52
C VAL A 30 3.30 -2.37 -11.81
N ILE A 31 2.49 -3.13 -11.08
CA ILE A 31 2.58 -4.60 -11.04
C ILE A 31 1.28 -5.20 -11.60
N PRO A 32 1.29 -5.71 -12.84
CA PRO A 32 0.19 -6.49 -13.39
C PRO A 32 -0.08 -7.73 -12.54
N ARG A 33 -1.36 -8.04 -12.32
CA ARG A 33 -1.82 -9.11 -11.45
C ARG A 33 -2.57 -10.16 -12.24
N PHE A 34 -2.28 -11.42 -11.91
CA PHE A 34 -2.87 -12.59 -12.56
C PHE A 34 -3.54 -13.48 -11.53
N GLN A 35 -4.62 -14.14 -11.94
CA GLN A 35 -5.29 -15.10 -11.07
C GLN A 35 -4.30 -16.21 -10.67
N GLY A 36 -4.08 -16.39 -9.36
CA GLY A 36 -3.20 -17.41 -8.82
C GLY A 36 -1.70 -17.06 -8.83
N ASP A 37 -1.31 -15.81 -9.08
CA ASP A 37 0.12 -15.40 -9.08
C ASP A 37 0.80 -15.46 -7.69
N ASN A 38 0.02 -15.66 -6.62
CA ASN A 38 0.47 -15.72 -5.22
C ASN A 38 1.25 -14.47 -4.75
N LEU A 39 1.17 -13.37 -5.49
CA LEU A 39 1.75 -12.08 -5.10
C LEU A 39 0.74 -11.28 -4.28
N GLY A 40 1.21 -10.47 -3.34
CA GLY A 40 0.32 -9.58 -2.58
C GLY A 40 0.86 -9.16 -1.23
N PHE A 41 0.29 -8.08 -0.69
CA PHE A 41 0.58 -7.62 0.65
C PHE A 41 -0.11 -8.53 1.66
N LYS A 42 0.66 -9.10 2.58
CA LYS A 42 0.11 -9.82 3.73
C LYS A 42 -0.26 -8.80 4.81
N ARG A 43 -1.54 -8.77 5.20
CA ARG A 43 -1.98 -8.02 6.40
C ARG A 43 -1.87 -8.94 7.61
N ASN A 44 -0.86 -8.71 8.45
CA ASN A 44 -0.58 -9.56 9.62
C ASN A 44 -1.15 -9.00 10.93
N GLY A 45 -2.24 -8.24 10.86
CA GLY A 45 -2.89 -7.70 12.03
C GLY A 45 -3.73 -6.48 11.69
N SER A 46 -4.80 -6.33 12.45
CA SER A 46 -5.58 -5.09 12.52
C SER A 46 -5.40 -4.54 13.92
N ILE A 47 -5.05 -3.26 14.03
CA ILE A 47 -5.18 -2.55 15.30
C ILE A 47 -6.62 -2.06 15.35
N GLU A 48 -7.37 -2.49 16.36
CA GLU A 48 -8.66 -1.89 16.68
C GLU A 48 -8.43 -0.67 17.56
N LEU A 49 -8.89 0.48 17.09
CA LEU A 49 -8.91 1.72 17.86
C LEU A 49 -10.36 2.02 18.26
N SER A 50 -10.54 2.61 19.44
CA SER A 50 -11.81 3.21 19.83
C SER A 50 -12.13 4.45 18.98
N GLY A 51 -13.39 4.90 19.01
CA GLY A 51 -13.81 6.10 18.27
C GLY A 51 -13.02 7.36 18.65
N ASP A 52 -12.72 7.53 19.94
CA ASP A 52 -11.94 8.67 20.43
C ASP A 52 -10.47 8.61 19.98
N GLU A 53 -9.87 7.41 19.95
CA GLU A 53 -8.50 7.22 19.44
C GLU A 53 -8.39 7.51 17.94
N TYR A 54 -9.38 7.10 17.14
CA TYR A 54 -9.46 7.47 15.73
C TYR A 54 -9.56 8.99 15.55
N LEU A 55 -10.39 9.66 16.36
CA LEU A 55 -10.55 11.11 16.30
C LEU A 55 -9.27 11.85 16.67
N ASP A 56 -8.57 11.40 17.71
CA ASP A 56 -7.30 11.99 18.12
C ASP A 56 -6.20 11.80 17.05
N LEU A 57 -6.08 10.59 16.49
CA LEU A 57 -5.13 10.32 15.40
C LEU A 57 -5.42 11.19 14.18
N SER A 58 -6.68 11.30 13.78
CA SER A 58 -7.10 12.16 12.66
C SER A 58 -6.70 13.62 12.89
N LYS A 59 -6.99 14.17 14.08
CA LYS A 59 -6.59 15.54 14.44
C LYS A 59 -5.07 15.75 14.39
N LYS A 60 -4.28 14.76 14.82
CA LYS A 60 -2.81 14.82 14.76
C LYS A 60 -2.33 14.85 13.31
N ILE A 61 -2.88 14.00 12.44
CA ILE A 61 -2.54 14.00 11.01
C ILE A 61 -2.92 15.33 10.37
N SER A 62 -4.15 15.82 10.56
CA SER A 62 -4.65 17.07 9.97
C SER A 62 -3.88 18.32 10.38
N LYS A 63 -3.15 18.31 11.51
CA LYS A 63 -2.30 19.43 11.92
C LYS A 63 -0.95 19.47 11.20
N ASN A 64 -0.58 18.38 10.52
CA ASN A 64 0.74 18.18 9.90
C ASN A 64 0.68 17.97 8.37
N ILE A 65 -0.51 18.12 7.79
CA ILE A 65 -0.75 18.20 6.34
C ILE A 65 -1.43 19.52 6.03
#